data_AF-A0AAD9HBL7-F1
#
_entry.id   AF-A0AAD9HBL7-F1
#
_cell.length_a   1.000
_cell.length_b   1.000
_cell.length_c   1.000
_cell.angle_alpha   90.00
_cell.angle_beta   90.00
_cell.angle_gamma   90.00
#
_symmetry.space_group_name_H-M   'P 1'
#
loop_
_entity.id
_entity.type
_entity.pdbx_description
1 polymer ?
#
loop_
_entity_poly.entity_id
_entity_poly.type
_entity_poly.pdbx_seq_one_letter_code
_entity_poly.pdbx_strand_id
1 'polypeptide(L)' 'MSQRIEIVYTDLKILQQELETLFPGEKTTVITRLGRFYIDAPRMITNEELNDIHAKITAHYQSQDSPGAI' A
#
# COMPACT_ATOMS: atom_id res chain seq x y z
N MET A 1 -13.94 6.79 12.95
CA MET A 1 -14.24 7.26 11.59
C MET A 1 -13.26 6.53 10.69
N SER A 2 -13.74 5.69 9.78
CA SER A 2 -12.87 4.96 8.85
C SER A 2 -12.65 5.78 7.58
N GLN A 3 -11.41 5.86 7.10
CA GLN A 3 -11.08 6.53 5.85
C GLN A 3 -10.94 5.49 4.75
N ARG A 4 -11.60 5.72 3.61
CA ARG A 4 -11.39 4.93 2.39
C ARG A 4 -10.40 5.65 1.48
N ILE A 5 -9.30 5.00 1.16
CA ILE A 5 -8.25 5.54 0.31
C ILE A 5 -8.12 4.66 -0.92
N GLU A 6 -8.25 5.27 -2.09
CA GLU A 6 -8.02 4.58 -3.35
C GLU A 6 -6.53 4.51 -3.63
N ILE A 7 -6.05 3.30 -3.93
CA ILE A 7 -4.66 3.09 -4.30
C ILE A 7 -4.57 2.09 -5.44
N VAL A 8 -3.74 2.44 -6.42
CA VAL A 8 -3.57 1.70 -7.66
C VAL A 8 -2.27 0.91 -7.53
N TYR A 9 -2.39 -0.38 -7.19
CA TYR A 9 -1.26 -1.29 -7.04
C TYR A 9 -1.56 -2.63 -7.67
N THR A 10 -0.54 -3.46 -7.88
CA THR A 10 -0.68 -4.76 -8.57
C THR A 10 -0.51 -5.95 -7.62
N ASP A 11 0.14 -5.74 -6.46
CA ASP A 11 0.43 -6.80 -5.49
C ASP A 11 -0.16 -6.50 -4.10
N LEU A 12 -1.24 -7.22 -3.77
CA LEU A 12 -1.97 -7.11 -2.50
C LEU A 12 -1.08 -7.49 -1.30
N LYS A 13 -0.15 -8.42 -1.48
CA LYS A 13 0.61 -9.01 -0.37
C LYS A 13 1.58 -7.99 0.23
N ILE A 14 2.31 -7.29 -0.63
CA ILE A 14 3.24 -6.22 -0.22
C ILE A 14 2.45 -5.09 0.43
N LEU A 15 1.31 -4.70 -0.17
CA LEU A 15 0.46 -3.66 0.39
C LEU A 15 0.01 -4.00 1.81
N GLN A 16 -0.44 -5.23 2.07
CA GLN A 16 -0.83 -5.67 3.41
C GLN A 16 0.35 -5.63 4.40
N GLN A 17 1.54 -6.03 3.98
CA GLN A 17 2.73 -6.03 4.83
C GLN A 17 3.17 -4.61 5.22
N GLU A 18 3.12 -3.67 4.28
CA GLU A 18 3.41 -2.26 4.55
C GLU A 18 2.36 -1.64 5.49
N LEU A 19 1.08 -1.99 5.30
CA LEU A 19 0.01 -1.54 6.21
C LEU A 19 0.16 -2.10 7.62
N GLU A 20 0.55 -3.37 7.77
CA GLU A 20 0.81 -3.97 9.09
C GLU A 20 2.01 -3.31 9.78
N THR A 21 3.01 -2.88 8.99
CA THR A 21 4.19 -2.16 9.51
C THR A 21 3.84 -0.74 9.95
N LEU A 22 3.01 -0.02 9.19
CA LEU A 22 2.60 1.35 9.50
C LEU A 22 1.52 1.44 10.57
N PHE A 23 0.64 0.43 10.64
CA PHE A 23 -0.48 0.36 11.57
C PHE A 23 -0.43 -0.94 12.38
N PRO A 24 0.61 -1.15 13.20
CA PRO A 24 0.77 -2.38 13.95
C PRO A 24 -0.37 -2.54 14.96
N GLY A 25 -1.18 -3.60 14.77
CA GLY A 25 -2.33 -3.90 15.61
C GLY A 25 -3.62 -3.15 15.27
N GLU A 26 -3.62 -2.30 14.23
CA GLU A 26 -4.86 -1.74 13.71
C GLU A 26 -5.46 -2.65 12.63
N LYS A 27 -6.79 -2.76 12.61
CA LYS A 27 -7.50 -3.50 11.57
C LYS A 27 -7.61 -2.65 10.30
N THR A 28 -6.63 -2.78 9.41
CA THR A 28 -6.71 -2.26 8.05
C THR A 28 -7.36 -3.30 7.13
N THR A 29 -8.31 -2.87 6.29
CA THR A 29 -8.97 -3.76 5.32
C THR A 29 -8.64 -3.31 3.92
N VAL A 30 -8.18 -4.23 3.07
CA VAL A 30 -7.95 -3.95 1.65
C VAL A 30 -9.09 -4.55 0.84
N ILE A 31 -9.74 -3.71 0.04
CA ILE A 31 -10.87 -4.06 -0.81
C ILE A 31 -10.45 -3.87 -2.27
N THR A 32 -10.54 -4.92 -3.07
CA THR A 32 -10.26 -4.83 -4.51
C THR A 32 -11.57 -4.62 -5.28
N ARG A 33 -11.62 -3.60 -6.13
CA ARG A 33 -12.77 -3.32 -7.01
C ARG A 33 -12.29 -2.79 -8.35
N LEU A 34 -12.65 -3.46 -9.45
CA LEU A 34 -12.35 -3.05 -10.83
C LEU A 34 -10.84 -2.79 -11.09
N GLY A 35 -9.96 -3.63 -10.54
CA GLY A 35 -8.50 -3.46 -10.68
C GLY A 35 -7.91 -2.33 -9.84
N ARG A 36 -8.70 -1.75 -8.93
CA ARG A 36 -8.26 -0.75 -7.94
C ARG A 36 -8.32 -1.36 -6.56
N PHE A 37 -7.40 -0.95 -5.69
CA PHE A 37 -7.37 -1.35 -4.29
C PHE A 37 -7.86 -0.17 -3.45
N TYR A 38 -8.67 -0.47 -2.44
CA TYR A 38 -9.20 0.51 -1.51
C TYR A 38 -8.80 0.08 -0.12
N ILE A 39 -8.15 0.98 0.62
CA ILE A 39 -7.80 0.73 2.01
C ILE A 39 -8.85 1.37 2.88
N ASP A 40 -9.39 0.59 3.80
CA ASP A 40 -10.17 1.05 4.93
C ASP A 40 -9.26 1.05 6.16
N ALA A 41 -8.87 2.24 6.61
CA ALA A 41 -8.03 2.44 7.79
C ALA A 41 -8.87 3.05 8.93
N PRO A 42 -8.64 2.65 10.20
CA PRO A 42 -9.46 3.11 11.32
C PRO A 42 -9.11 4.54 11.79
N ARG A 43 -8.00 5.10 11.30
CA ARG A 43 -7.61 6.50 11.46
C ARG A 43 -7.32 7.17 10.11
N MET A 44 -7.23 8.49 10.14
CA MET A 44 -6.89 9.27 8.96
C MET A 44 -5.42 9.03 8.60
N ILE A 45 -5.14 8.50 7.40
CA ILE A 45 -3.78 8.36 6.90
C ILE A 45 -3.33 9.73 6.37
N THR A 46 -2.16 10.18 6.81
CA THR A 46 -1.58 11.43 6.33
C THR A 46 -1.04 11.31 4.90
N ASN A 47 -0.91 12.43 4.20
CA ASN A 47 -0.28 12.42 2.87
C ASN A 47 1.17 11.95 2.91
N GLU A 48 1.89 12.17 4.01
CA GLU A 48 3.26 11.66 4.20
C GLU A 48 3.29 10.14 4.29
N GLU A 49 2.43 9.53 5.10
CA GLU A 49 2.30 8.06 5.20
C GLU A 49 1.88 7.45 3.86
N LEU A 50 0.97 8.08 3.12
CA LEU A 50 0.59 7.63 1.77
C LEU A 50 1.76 7.70 0.78
N ASN A 51 2.56 8.77 0.83
CA ASN A 51 3.75 8.90 0.00
C ASN A 51 4.80 7.86 0.37
N ASP A 52 4.96 7.53 1.65
CA ASP A 52 5.91 6.51 2.11
C ASP A 52 5.50 5.10 1.63
N ILE A 53 4.21 4.75 1.75
CA ILE A 53 3.65 3.51 1.18
C ILE A 53 3.93 3.46 -0.32
N HIS A 54 3.67 4.55 -1.03
CA HIS A 54 3.89 4.60 -2.48
C HIS A 54 5.38 4.50 -2.84
N ALA A 55 6.27 5.15 -2.10
CA ALA A 55 7.70 5.12 -2.32
C ALA A 55 8.29 3.72 -2.07
N LYS A 56 7.91 3.05 -0.97
CA LYS A 56 8.38 1.70 -0.63
C LYS A 56 7.91 0.67 -1.65
N ILE A 57 6.65 0.75 -2.08
CA ILE A 57 6.13 -0.14 -3.13
C ILE A 57 6.84 0.12 -4.45
N THR A 58 7.04 1.40 -4.83
CA THR A 58 7.79 1.76 -6.04
C THR A 58 9.21 1.23 -6.00
N ALA A 59 9.90 1.35 -4.87
CA ALA A 59 11.25 0.80 -4.68
C ALA A 59 11.28 -0.74 -4.75
N HIS A 60 10.24 -1.41 -4.24
CA HIS A 60 10.10 -2.86 -4.34
C HIS A 60 9.95 -3.31 -5.80
N TYR A 61 9.07 -2.66 -6.57
CA TYR A 61 8.93 -2.94 -7.99
C TYR A 61 10.18 -2.59 -8.78
N GLN A 62 10.81 -1.44 -8.57
CA GLN A 62 12.07 -1.07 -9.24
C GLN A 62 13.21 -2.04 -8.92
N SER A 63 13.24 -2.58 -7.70
CA SER A 63 14.21 -3.63 -7.33
C SER A 63 13.91 -4.97 -7.99
N GLN A 64 12.65 -5.26 -8.34
CA GLN A 64 12.27 -6.45 -9.10
C GLN A 64 12.35 -6.24 -10.63
N ASP A 65 12.19 -5.01 -11.11
CA ASP A 65 12.32 -4.58 -12.52
C ASP A 65 13.77 -4.22 -12.89
N SER A 66 14.74 -4.74 -12.13
CA SER A 66 16.12 -4.88 -12.59
C SER A 66 16.41 -6.34 -13.02
N PRO A 67 15.75 -6.90 -14.07
CA PRO A 67 16.31 -8.03 -14.79
C PRO A 67 17.43 -7.50 -15.69
N GLY A 68 18.67 -7.51 -15.18
CA GLY A 68 19.87 -7.45 -16.01
C GLY A 68 20.31 -6.04 -16.44
N ALA A 69 21.15 -5.42 -15.61
CA ALA A 69 22.30 -4.71 -16.16
C ALA A 69 23.36 -5.76 -16.53
N ILE A 70 23.33 -6.24 -17.78
CA ILE A 70 24.46 -6.87 -18.49
C ILE A 70 24.42 -6.43 -19.95
#